data_AF-A0A7V1FSE7-F1
#
_entry.id   AF-A0A7V1FSE7-F1
#
_cell.length_a   1.000
_cell.length_b   1.000
_cell.length_c   1.000
_cell.angle_alpha   90.00
_cell.angle_beta   90.00
_cell.angle_gamma   90.00
#
_symmetry.space_group_name_H-M   'P 1'
#
loop_
_entity.id
_entity.type
_entity.pdbx_description
1 polymer ?
#
loop_
_entity_poly.entity_id
_entity_poly.type
_entity_poly.pdbx_seq_one_letter_code
_entity_poly.pdbx_strand_id
1 'polypeptide(L)'
;MEANENLWIAVAIALAVGIVIGVILARVAKQVGGKHVTGSHAQMESLQLRFEEYQQEVASHFNTTASLVAKLNRSHREVQEHLTHGAIELAPDDMTRQRLLAALEQDDDEPVRSSSGRIEPVFDSFEPPRDYAPKMEDSPGTLSEEYGVKRKH
;
A
#
# COMPACT_ATOMS: atom_id res chain seq x y z
N MET A 1 -49.98 -45.36 39.59
CA MET A 1 -49.74 -43.93 39.33
C MET A 1 -48.24 -43.67 39.49
N GLU A 2 -47.39 -44.45 38.81
CA GLU A 2 -45.94 -44.47 39.06
C GLU A 2 -45.15 -43.74 37.95
N ALA A 3 -45.72 -43.68 36.75
CA ALA A 3 -45.03 -43.13 35.57
C ALA A 3 -44.93 -41.59 35.59
N ASN A 4 -45.91 -40.91 36.19
CA ASN A 4 -45.90 -39.45 36.36
C ASN A 4 -44.86 -39.01 37.39
N GLU A 5 -44.68 -39.77 38.48
CA GLU A 5 -43.70 -39.46 39.52
C GLU A 5 -42.25 -39.59 39.00
N ASN A 6 -41.98 -40.65 38.24
CA ASN A 6 -40.67 -40.85 37.59
C ASN A 6 -40.37 -39.80 36.51
N LEU A 7 -41.40 -39.29 35.83
CA LEU A 7 -41.25 -38.27 34.78
C LEU A 7 -40.73 -36.94 35.36
N TRP A 8 -41.31 -36.47 36.47
CA TRP A 8 -40.87 -35.23 37.12
C TRP A 8 -39.45 -35.34 37.67
N ILE A 9 -39.07 -36.52 38.20
CA ILE A 9 -37.71 -36.79 38.68
C ILE A 9 -36.72 -36.77 37.50
N ALA A 10 -37.05 -37.39 36.37
CA ALA A 10 -36.20 -37.38 35.18
C ALA A 10 -36.00 -35.96 34.62
N VAL A 11 -37.06 -35.14 34.61
CA VAL A 11 -36.99 -33.72 34.20
C VAL A 11 -36.10 -32.92 35.14
N ALA A 12 -36.22 -33.12 36.46
CA ALA A 12 -35.40 -32.44 37.46
C ALA A 12 -33.90 -32.79 37.30
N ILE A 13 -33.58 -34.07 37.04
CA ILE A 13 -32.20 -34.51 36.81
C ILE A 13 -31.65 -33.92 35.52
N ALA A 14 -32.42 -33.96 34.42
CA ALA A 14 -31.99 -33.40 33.14
C ALA A 14 -31.70 -31.88 33.25
N LEU A 15 -32.53 -31.14 33.99
CA LEU A 15 -32.35 -29.71 34.24
C LEU A 15 -31.09 -29.45 35.09
N ALA A 16 -30.87 -30.24 36.14
CA ALA A 16 -29.66 -30.13 36.96
C ALA A 16 -28.38 -30.38 36.14
N VAL A 17 -28.38 -31.43 35.30
CA VAL A 17 -27.25 -31.73 34.40
C VAL A 17 -27.04 -30.61 33.39
N GLY A 18 -28.12 -30.08 32.80
CA GLY A 18 -28.06 -28.95 31.88
C GLY A 18 -27.45 -27.69 32.52
N ILE A 19 -27.81 -27.38 33.77
CA ILE A 19 -27.22 -26.25 34.51
C ILE A 19 -25.73 -26.48 34.76
N VAL A 20 -25.33 -27.69 35.18
CA VAL A 20 -23.92 -28.00 35.43
C VAL A 20 -23.09 -27.86 34.16
N ILE A 21 -23.55 -28.43 33.04
CA ILE A 21 -22.87 -28.31 31.75
C ILE A 21 -22.84 -26.85 31.29
N GLY A 22 -23.95 -26.12 31.43
CA GLY A 22 -24.05 -24.70 31.08
C GLY A 22 -23.06 -23.84 31.87
N VAL A 23 -22.91 -24.07 33.17
CA VAL A 23 -21.96 -23.36 34.03
C VAL A 23 -20.51 -23.69 33.65
N ILE A 24 -20.21 -24.96 33.34
CA ILE A 24 -18.87 -25.38 32.91
C ILE A 24 -18.52 -24.70 31.57
N LEU A 25 -19.42 -24.76 30.58
CA LEU A 25 -19.22 -24.10 29.29
C LEU A 25 -19.07 -22.58 29.43
N ALA A 26 -19.89 -21.95 30.28
CA ALA A 26 -19.78 -20.51 30.53
C ALA A 26 -18.48 -20.12 31.24
N ARG A 27 -18.00 -20.95 32.18
CA ARG A 27 -16.70 -20.76 32.85
C ARG A 27 -15.54 -20.90 31.86
N VAL A 28 -15.57 -21.92 31.00
CA VAL A 28 -14.56 -22.13 29.95
C VAL A 28 -14.58 -20.99 28.94
N ALA A 29 -15.76 -20.58 28.46
CA ALA A 29 -15.91 -19.46 27.54
C ALA A 29 -15.42 -18.13 28.12
N LYS A 30 -15.65 -17.87 29.42
CA LYS A 30 -15.10 -16.67 30.09
C LYS A 30 -13.58 -16.74 30.24
N GLN A 31 -13.02 -17.91 30.56
CA GLN A 31 -11.58 -18.11 30.70
C GLN A 31 -10.82 -17.98 29.37
N VAL A 32 -11.47 -18.38 28.26
CA VAL A 32 -10.93 -18.20 26.91
C VAL A 32 -11.20 -16.79 26.37
N GLY A 33 -12.41 -16.25 26.55
CA GLY A 33 -12.84 -14.96 26.00
C GLY A 33 -12.28 -13.72 26.71
N GLY A 34 -11.84 -13.82 27.97
CA GLY A 34 -11.26 -12.71 28.72
C GLY A 34 -9.94 -12.16 28.17
N LYS A 35 -9.24 -12.90 27.31
CA LYS A 35 -8.00 -12.46 26.64
C LYS A 35 -8.20 -11.83 25.26
N HIS A 36 -9.37 -12.00 24.64
CA HIS A 36 -9.60 -11.58 23.24
C HIS A 36 -10.32 -10.22 23.13
N VAL A 37 -11.20 -9.88 24.07
CA VAL A 37 -11.97 -8.62 24.00
C VAL A 37 -11.07 -7.39 24.23
N THR A 38 -10.07 -7.49 25.11
CA THR A 38 -9.07 -6.43 25.32
C THR A 38 -8.02 -6.38 24.21
N GLY A 39 -7.74 -7.52 23.56
CA GLY A 39 -6.81 -7.62 22.45
C GLY A 39 -7.32 -6.98 21.16
N SER A 40 -8.64 -6.96 20.91
CA SER A 40 -9.19 -6.35 19.68
C SER A 40 -9.00 -4.83 19.64
N HIS A 41 -9.05 -4.15 20.78
CA HIS A 41 -8.80 -2.70 20.86
C HIS A 41 -7.31 -2.36 20.83
N ALA A 42 -6.47 -3.11 21.56
CA ALA A 42 -5.03 -2.91 21.56
C ALA A 42 -4.36 -3.19 20.18
N GLN A 43 -4.91 -4.14 19.42
CA GLN A 43 -4.47 -4.39 18.04
C GLN A 43 -4.82 -3.22 17.11
N MET A 44 -5.99 -2.59 17.30
CA MET A 44 -6.39 -1.46 16.47
C MET A 44 -5.52 -0.22 16.73
N GLU A 45 -5.21 0.06 17.99
CA GLU A 45 -4.35 1.20 18.39
C GLU A 45 -2.90 1.01 17.91
N SER A 46 -2.36 -0.20 18.05
CA SER A 46 -1.01 -0.51 17.54
C SER A 46 -0.90 -0.48 16.01
N LEU A 47 -1.97 -0.81 15.28
CA LEU A 47 -1.99 -0.64 13.82
C LEU A 47 -2.01 0.84 13.44
N GLN A 48 -2.83 1.67 14.09
CA GLN A 48 -2.92 3.11 13.80
C GLN A 48 -1.59 3.83 14.06
N LEU A 49 -0.94 3.55 15.18
CA LEU A 49 0.40 4.09 15.49
C LEU A 49 1.42 3.75 14.41
N ARG A 50 1.41 2.51 13.90
CA ARG A 50 2.30 2.08 12.81
C ARG A 50 1.97 2.75 11.48
N PHE A 51 0.69 3.02 11.21
CA PHE A 51 0.28 3.76 10.02
C PHE A 51 0.75 5.22 10.07
N GLU A 52 0.67 5.86 11.23
CA GLU A 52 1.12 7.24 11.40
C GLU A 52 2.65 7.34 11.30
N GLU A 53 3.39 6.40 11.91
CA GLU A 53 4.84 6.28 11.77
C GLU A 53 5.27 6.05 10.31
N TYR A 54 4.60 5.14 9.60
CA TYR A 54 4.84 4.88 8.17
C TYR A 54 4.57 6.12 7.31
N GLN A 55 3.47 6.83 7.55
CA GLN A 55 3.16 8.06 6.81
C GLN A 55 4.22 9.14 7.05
N GLN A 56 4.70 9.29 8.28
CA GLN A 56 5.77 10.21 8.63
C GLN A 56 7.09 9.82 7.95
N GLU A 57 7.45 8.54 7.94
CA GLU A 57 8.66 8.02 7.30
C GLU A 57 8.62 8.24 5.78
N VAL A 58 7.51 7.93 5.12
CA VAL A 58 7.34 8.13 3.68
C VAL A 58 7.41 9.62 3.32
N ALA A 59 6.73 10.48 4.08
CA ALA A 59 6.80 11.93 3.87
C ALA A 59 8.23 12.46 4.02
N SER A 60 8.96 11.98 5.03
CA SER A 60 10.38 12.31 5.24
C SER A 60 11.26 11.83 4.08
N HIS A 61 11.03 10.60 3.60
CA HIS A 61 11.79 10.03 2.49
C HIS A 61 11.53 10.80 1.20
N PHE A 62 10.27 11.13 0.86
CA PHE A 62 9.95 11.95 -0.31
C PHE A 62 10.48 13.37 -0.22
N ASN A 63 10.44 14.00 0.97
CA ASN A 63 11.04 15.31 1.16
C ASN A 63 12.57 15.26 0.97
N THR A 64 13.22 14.25 1.54
CA THR A 64 14.65 14.02 1.35
C THR A 64 14.98 13.77 -0.12
N THR A 65 14.23 12.90 -0.81
CA THR A 65 14.39 12.64 -2.24
C THR A 65 14.17 13.90 -3.08
N ALA A 66 13.13 14.70 -2.80
CA ALA A 66 12.91 15.97 -3.49
C ALA A 66 14.09 16.93 -3.32
N SER A 67 14.67 17.00 -2.12
CA SER A 67 15.87 17.80 -1.86
C SER A 67 17.11 17.29 -2.63
N LEU A 68 17.27 15.97 -2.76
CA LEU A 68 18.35 15.35 -3.53
C LEU A 68 18.17 15.58 -5.03
N VAL A 69 16.95 15.41 -5.55
CA VAL A 69 16.61 15.69 -6.95
C VAL A 69 16.83 17.16 -7.28
N ALA A 70 16.47 18.07 -6.38
CA ALA A 70 16.75 19.50 -6.56
C ALA A 70 18.26 19.79 -6.63
N LYS A 71 19.07 19.16 -5.76
CA LYS A 71 20.53 19.26 -5.81
C LYS A 71 21.11 18.68 -7.11
N LEU A 72 20.59 17.55 -7.58
CA LEU A 72 21.00 16.93 -8.84
C LEU A 72 20.69 17.84 -10.04
N ASN A 73 19.47 18.38 -10.10
CA ASN A 73 19.07 19.29 -11.18
C ASN A 73 19.94 20.55 -11.19
N ARG A 74 20.25 21.10 -10.01
CA ARG A 74 21.19 22.22 -9.88
C ARG A 74 22.58 21.86 -10.41
N SER A 75 23.12 20.71 -10.02
CA SER A 75 24.42 20.25 -10.49
C SER A 75 24.44 20.00 -12.00
N HIS A 76 23.34 19.51 -12.58
CA HIS A 76 23.21 19.36 -14.05
C HIS A 76 23.34 20.72 -14.75
N ARG A 77 22.59 21.73 -14.28
CA ARG A 77 22.66 23.10 -14.83
C ARG A 77 24.06 23.70 -14.69
N GLU A 78 24.71 23.51 -13.54
CA GLU A 78 26.07 24.02 -13.31
C GLU A 78 27.09 23.39 -14.27
N VAL A 79 27.00 22.07 -14.54
CA VAL A 79 27.85 21.40 -15.53
C VAL A 79 27.60 21.95 -16.93
N GLN A 80 26.35 22.13 -17.29
CA GLN A 80 25.97 22.65 -18.60
C GLN A 80 26.45 24.08 -18.81
N GLU A 81 26.26 24.97 -17.82
CA GLU A 81 26.82 26.32 -17.84
C GLU A 81 28.34 26.29 -18.00
N HIS A 82 29.02 25.41 -17.27
CA HIS A 82 30.46 25.24 -17.41
C HIS A 82 30.89 24.77 -18.80
N LEU A 83 30.12 23.88 -19.44
CA LEU A 83 30.37 23.43 -20.81
C LEU A 83 30.14 24.57 -21.81
N THR A 84 29.09 25.38 -21.65
CA THR A 84 28.88 26.56 -22.51
C THR A 84 30.00 27.58 -22.35
N HIS A 85 30.43 27.85 -21.12
CA HIS A 85 31.57 28.74 -20.84
C HIS A 85 32.88 28.18 -21.43
N GLY A 86 33.14 26.88 -21.25
CA GLY A 86 34.30 26.21 -21.84
C GLY A 86 34.27 26.20 -23.37
N ALA A 87 33.11 26.01 -23.98
CA ALA A 87 32.92 26.11 -25.43
C ALA A 87 33.20 27.53 -25.93
N ILE A 88 32.85 28.56 -25.15
CA ILE A 88 33.18 29.95 -25.49
C ILE A 88 34.68 30.18 -25.37
N GLU A 89 35.33 29.76 -24.29
CA GLU A 89 36.73 30.05 -24.01
C GLU A 89 37.71 29.26 -24.89
N LEU A 90 37.42 27.98 -25.17
CA LEU A 90 38.32 27.08 -25.89
C LEU A 90 38.03 26.98 -27.40
N ALA A 91 36.95 27.57 -27.92
CA ALA A 91 36.67 27.53 -29.35
C ALA A 91 37.59 28.52 -30.12
N PRO A 92 38.44 28.03 -31.05
CA PRO A 92 39.41 28.86 -31.75
C PRO A 92 38.80 29.74 -32.86
N ASP A 93 37.55 29.48 -33.26
CA ASP A 93 36.89 30.15 -34.39
C ASP A 93 35.39 30.32 -34.09
N ASP A 94 34.79 31.46 -34.45
CA ASP A 94 33.38 31.78 -34.13
C ASP A 94 32.39 30.76 -34.71
N MET A 95 32.69 30.19 -35.88
CA MET A 95 31.88 29.13 -36.49
C MET A 95 31.85 27.85 -35.63
N THR A 96 32.97 27.54 -34.97
CA THR A 96 33.10 26.35 -34.12
C THR A 96 32.40 26.57 -32.78
N ARG A 97 32.51 27.78 -32.22
CA ARG A 97 31.79 28.21 -31.02
C ARG A 97 30.28 28.08 -31.21
N GLN A 98 29.75 28.58 -32.33
CA GLN A 98 28.32 28.59 -32.60
C GLN A 98 27.75 27.18 -32.83
N ARG A 99 28.53 26.26 -33.41
CA ARG A 99 28.17 24.84 -33.51
C ARG A 99 28.18 24.12 -32.17
N LEU A 100 29.16 24.39 -31.31
CA LEU A 100 29.23 23.81 -29.98
C LEU A 100 28.07 24.28 -29.10
N LEU A 101 27.76 25.57 -29.12
CA LEU A 101 26.60 26.12 -28.41
C LEU A 101 25.27 25.54 -28.91
N ALA A 102 25.09 25.44 -30.23
CA ALA A 102 23.89 24.82 -30.80
C ALA A 102 23.75 23.33 -30.45
N ALA A 103 24.86 22.59 -30.36
CA ALA A 103 24.84 21.19 -29.92
C ALA A 103 24.48 21.04 -28.44
N LEU A 104 24.86 22.01 -27.60
CA LEU A 104 24.48 22.07 -26.18
C LEU A 104 23.02 22.49 -25.96
N GLU A 105 22.46 23.35 -26.82
CA GLU A 105 21.04 23.74 -26.78
C GLU A 105 20.10 22.61 -27.26
N GLN A 106 20.53 21.75 -28.18
CA GLN A 106 19.71 20.62 -28.64
C GLN A 106 19.44 19.57 -27.54
N ASP A 107 20.33 19.42 -26.56
CA ASP A 107 20.12 18.55 -25.40
C ASP A 107 19.15 19.17 -24.36
N ASP A 108 18.92 20.49 -24.39
CA ASP A 108 17.91 21.18 -23.57
C ASP A 108 16.50 21.15 -24.16
N ASP A 109 16.39 21.07 -25.49
CA ASP A 109 15.10 21.13 -26.22
C ASP A 109 14.38 19.78 -26.30
N GLU A 110 15.01 18.66 -25.90
CA GLU A 110 14.22 17.48 -25.51
C GLU A 110 13.45 17.87 -24.25
N PRO A 111 12.11 17.93 -24.30
CA PRO A 111 11.33 18.32 -23.15
C PRO A 111 11.45 17.19 -22.13
N VAL A 112 12.47 17.26 -21.27
CA VAL A 112 12.40 16.74 -19.93
C VAL A 112 11.24 17.50 -19.34
N ARG A 113 10.06 16.89 -19.45
CA ARG A 113 8.78 17.39 -18.97
C ARG A 113 9.02 17.95 -17.59
N SER A 114 9.23 19.25 -17.55
CA SER A 114 9.31 20.01 -16.35
C SER A 114 7.92 19.90 -15.80
N SER A 115 7.71 18.95 -14.88
CA SER A 115 6.54 18.85 -14.02
C SER A 115 6.58 20.00 -13.00
N SER A 116 6.78 21.20 -13.51
CA SER A 116 6.62 22.49 -12.87
C SER A 116 5.56 23.24 -13.68
N GLY A 117 4.39 22.63 -13.77
CA GLY A 117 3.26 23.13 -14.55
C GLY A 117 2.01 22.47 -14.03
N ARG A 118 1.35 23.16 -13.08
CA ARG A 118 -0.03 22.93 -12.64
C ARG A 118 -0.36 21.46 -12.35
N ILE A 119 -0.37 21.13 -11.06
CA ILE A 119 -1.09 19.94 -10.57
C ILE A 119 -2.57 20.15 -10.92
N GLU A 120 -2.99 19.74 -12.12
CA GLU A 120 -4.36 19.28 -12.27
C GLU A 120 -4.49 18.05 -11.37
N PRO A 121 -5.58 17.92 -10.60
CA PRO A 121 -5.73 16.78 -9.72
C PRO A 121 -5.78 15.50 -10.58
N VAL A 122 -4.65 14.81 -10.68
CA VAL A 122 -4.51 13.40 -11.13
C VAL A 122 -5.20 12.45 -10.12
N PHE A 123 -6.14 12.95 -9.31
CA PHE A 123 -6.94 12.12 -8.42
C PHE A 123 -8.04 11.37 -9.18
N ASP A 124 -8.34 11.74 -10.42
CA ASP A 124 -9.40 11.08 -11.22
C ASP A 124 -8.88 9.94 -12.12
N SER A 125 -7.57 9.69 -12.15
CA SER A 125 -6.97 8.60 -12.92
C SER A 125 -6.05 7.68 -12.11
N PHE A 126 -6.21 7.65 -10.78
CA PHE A 126 -5.76 6.50 -10.00
C PHE A 126 -6.76 5.35 -10.20
N GLU A 127 -6.76 4.73 -11.38
CA GLU A 127 -7.33 3.39 -11.48
C GLU A 127 -6.42 2.50 -10.61
N PRO A 128 -6.92 1.89 -9.52
CA PRO A 128 -6.12 0.99 -8.71
C PRO A 128 -5.55 -0.10 -9.64
N PRO A 129 -4.36 -0.66 -9.34
CA PRO A 129 -3.86 -1.81 -10.07
C PRO A 129 -4.98 -2.84 -10.19
N ARG A 130 -5.32 -3.22 -11.42
CA ARG A 130 -6.47 -4.11 -11.73
C ARG A 130 -6.40 -5.47 -11.01
N ASP A 131 -5.25 -5.78 -10.44
CA ASP A 131 -4.98 -6.94 -9.60
C ASP A 131 -5.78 -6.97 -8.28
N TYR A 132 -6.38 -5.85 -7.85
CA TYR A 132 -7.22 -5.79 -6.64
C TYR A 132 -8.73 -5.75 -6.93
N ALA A 133 -9.16 -5.80 -8.19
CA ALA A 133 -10.58 -5.73 -8.52
C ALA A 133 -11.35 -6.93 -7.91
N PRO A 134 -12.49 -6.69 -7.22
CA PRO A 134 -13.29 -7.78 -6.67
C PRO A 134 -13.74 -8.70 -7.80
N LYS A 135 -13.53 -9.98 -7.59
CA LYS A 135 -13.74 -11.04 -8.58
C LYS A 135 -15.23 -11.15 -8.91
N MET A 136 -15.58 -11.15 -10.20
CA MET A 136 -16.95 -11.51 -10.62
C MET A 136 -17.22 -12.98 -10.26
N GLU A 137 -18.43 -13.29 -9.80
CA GLU A 137 -18.81 -14.59 -9.21
C GLU A 137 -18.50 -15.82 -10.08
N ASP A 138 -18.33 -15.63 -11.39
CA ASP A 138 -18.18 -16.72 -12.37
C ASP A 138 -16.80 -16.77 -13.06
N SER A 139 -15.80 -16.05 -12.55
CA SER A 139 -14.42 -16.14 -13.08
C SER A 139 -13.56 -17.09 -12.24
N PRO A 140 -12.63 -17.88 -12.83
CA PRO A 140 -11.59 -18.58 -12.10
C PRO A 140 -10.54 -17.58 -11.55
N GLY A 141 -9.96 -17.87 -10.39
CA GLY A 141 -9.02 -16.95 -9.73
C GLY A 141 -7.65 -17.02 -10.37
N THR A 142 -6.83 -15.99 -10.23
CA THR A 142 -5.41 -16.04 -10.67
C THR A 142 -4.61 -17.16 -10.00
N LEU A 143 -5.12 -17.70 -8.89
CA LEU A 143 -4.57 -18.85 -8.16
C LEU A 143 -5.41 -20.13 -8.28
N SER A 144 -6.47 -20.18 -9.08
CA SER A 144 -7.21 -21.43 -9.28
C SER A 144 -6.45 -22.38 -10.19
N GLU A 145 -6.51 -23.68 -9.90
CA GLU A 145 -5.79 -24.74 -10.62
C GLU A 145 -6.17 -24.85 -12.12
N GLU A 146 -7.30 -24.26 -12.50
CA GLU A 146 -7.79 -24.18 -13.88
C GLU A 146 -7.39 -22.89 -14.62
N TYR A 147 -6.71 -21.96 -13.95
CA TYR A 147 -6.31 -20.68 -14.54
C TYR A 147 -5.28 -20.91 -15.66
N GLY A 148 -5.65 -20.54 -16.89
CA GLY A 148 -4.81 -20.73 -18.07
C GLY A 148 -4.87 -22.12 -18.72
N VAL A 149 -5.66 -23.06 -18.20
CA VAL A 149 -5.76 -24.41 -18.75
C VAL A 149 -6.93 -24.51 -19.74
N LYS A 150 -6.65 -24.44 -21.04
CA LYS A 150 -7.64 -24.77 -22.07
C LYS A 150 -7.72 -26.29 -22.22
N ARG A 151 -8.79 -26.92 -21.74
CA ARG A 151 -9.06 -28.33 -22.05
C ARG A 151 -9.29 -28.46 -23.55
N LYS A 152 -8.33 -29.07 -24.24
CA LYS A 152 -8.45 -29.46 -25.62
C LYS A 152 -9.34 -30.71 -25.68
N HIS A 153 -10.48 -30.57 -26.34
CA HIS A 153 -11.35 -31.68 -26.70
C HIS A 153 -10.70 -32.59 -27.74
#